data_AF-A0A817V8P5-F1
#
_entry.id   AF-A0A817V8P5-F1
#
_cell.length_a   1.000
_cell.length_b   1.000
_cell.length_c   1.000
_cell.angle_alpha   90.00
_cell.angle_beta   90.00
_cell.angle_gamma   90.00
#
_symmetry.space_group_name_H-M   'P 1'
#
loop_
_entity.id
_entity.type
_entity.pdbx_description
1 polymer ?
#
loop_
_entity_poly.entity_id
_entity_poly.type
_entity_poly.pdbx_seq_one_letter_code
_entity_poly.pdbx_strand_id
1 'polypeptide(L)'
;MKSKDLQNIVLLKYQNGDTPTKLFRDLNGGIGLRTIKRWCQMILQSGSITLSSPPGCPRLARTKGNIRKDGAKPHAHHLTEQWCRDNFPSFIVKDRWHPNGPDLNPLGYSIWGELVNIINWNEVQSKTTLIQQIKSSF
;
A
#
# COMPACT_ATOMS: atom_id res chain seq x y z
N MET A 1 -11.45 8.66 24.38
CA MET A 1 -10.35 9.62 24.19
C MET A 1 -10.00 9.68 22.71
N LYS A 2 -9.85 10.86 22.10
CA LYS A 2 -9.55 10.94 20.66
C LYS A 2 -8.08 10.59 20.41
N SER A 3 -7.75 10.11 19.21
CA SER A 3 -6.37 9.70 18.84
C SER A 3 -5.33 10.81 19.04
N LYS A 4 -5.73 12.08 18.82
CA LYS A 4 -4.87 13.26 19.01
C LYS A 4 -4.53 13.52 20.50
N ASP A 5 -5.49 13.29 21.39
CA ASP A 5 -5.30 13.45 22.84
C ASP A 5 -4.29 12.42 23.36
N LEU A 6 -4.40 11.17 22.89
CA LEU A 6 -3.45 10.09 23.20
C LEU A 6 -2.02 10.40 22.75
N GLN A 7 -1.86 10.97 21.55
CA GLN A 7 -0.54 11.36 21.03
C GLN A 7 0.10 12.46 21.89
N ASN A 8 -0.68 13.48 22.27
CA ASN A 8 -0.19 14.56 23.13
C ASN A 8 0.24 14.03 24.51
N ILE A 9 -0.53 13.11 25.09
CA ILE A 9 -0.20 12.46 26.37
C ILE A 9 1.12 11.69 26.27
N VAL A 10 1.31 10.90 25.19
CA VAL A 10 2.54 10.13 24.98
C VAL A 10 3.74 11.06 24.76
N LEU A 11 3.58 12.12 23.95
CA LEU A 11 4.64 13.11 23.71
C LEU A 11 5.11 13.75 25.02
N LEU A 12 4.17 14.25 25.83
CA LEU A 12 4.47 14.95 27.07
C LEU A 12 5.15 14.02 28.09
N LYS A 13 4.63 12.81 28.29
CA LYS A 13 5.23 11.84 29.22
C LYS A 13 6.61 11.37 28.76
N TYR A 14 6.81 11.17 27.47
CA TYR A 14 8.10 10.76 26.92
C TYR A 14 9.15 11.87 27.05
N GLN A 15 8.79 13.13 26.79
CA GLN A 15 9.65 14.30 27.02
C GLN A 15 10.03 14.47 28.51
N ASN A 16 9.13 14.07 29.42
CA ASN A 16 9.40 14.04 30.87
C ASN A 16 10.28 12.85 31.31
N GLY A 17 10.78 12.04 30.37
CA GLY A 17 11.71 10.94 30.65
C GLY A 17 11.06 9.58 30.91
N ASP A 18 9.76 9.42 30.68
CA ASP A 18 9.10 8.12 30.87
C ASP A 18 9.54 7.12 29.79
N THR A 19 9.84 5.88 30.22
CA THR A 19 10.21 4.81 29.29
C THR A 19 8.98 4.28 28.52
N PRO A 20 9.16 3.76 27.29
CA PRO A 20 8.07 3.20 26.49
C PRO A 20 7.26 2.11 27.22
N THR A 21 7.90 1.34 28.09
CA THR A 21 7.25 0.29 28.88
C THR A 21 6.37 0.87 29.99
N LYS A 22 6.78 1.99 30.61
CA LYS A 22 5.97 2.70 31.60
C LYS A 22 4.73 3.32 30.94
N LEU A 23 4.92 3.97 29.78
CA LEU A 23 3.82 4.50 28.97
C LEU A 23 2.79 3.43 28.57
N PHE A 24 3.25 2.23 28.22
CA PHE A 24 2.35 1.13 27.88
C PHE A 24 1.49 0.67 29.05
N ARG A 25 2.05 0.63 30.27
CA ARG A 25 1.29 0.31 31.48
C ARG A 25 0.31 1.42 31.84
N ASP A 26 0.75 2.68 31.78
CA ASP A 26 -0.08 3.85 32.09
C ASP A 26 -1.30 3.98 31.16
N LEU A 27 -1.16 3.54 29.89
CA LEU A 27 -2.25 3.55 28.91
C LEU A 27 -3.14 2.31 29.00
N ASN A 28 -2.92 1.41 29.97
CA ASN A 28 -3.73 0.22 30.27
C ASN A 28 -4.13 -0.59 29.03
N GLY A 29 -3.20 -0.77 28.08
CA GLY A 29 -3.45 -1.51 26.84
C GLY A 29 -4.30 -0.80 25.77
N GLY A 30 -4.72 0.45 26.01
CA GLY A 30 -5.43 1.27 25.01
C GLY A 30 -4.61 1.55 23.74
N ILE A 31 -3.28 1.38 23.82
CA ILE A 31 -2.34 1.41 22.69
C ILE A 31 -1.34 0.27 22.84
N GLY A 32 -1.09 -0.47 21.76
CA GLY A 32 -0.09 -1.54 21.77
C GLY A 32 1.35 -1.03 21.94
N LEU A 33 2.19 -1.79 22.64
CA LEU A 33 3.59 -1.45 22.91
C LEU A 33 4.41 -1.15 21.63
N ARG A 34 4.10 -1.81 20.51
CA ARG A 34 4.76 -1.54 19.22
C ARG A 34 4.50 -0.12 18.72
N THR A 35 3.26 0.35 18.86
CA THR A 35 2.85 1.70 18.47
C THR A 35 3.53 2.74 19.35
N ILE A 36 3.60 2.49 20.67
CA ILE A 36 4.29 3.38 21.61
C ILE A 36 5.78 3.47 21.29
N LYS A 37 6.45 2.34 21.04
CA LYS A 37 7.87 2.33 20.64
C LYS A 37 8.11 3.11 19.35
N ARG A 38 7.23 2.93 18.35
CA ARG A 38 7.30 3.68 17.09
C ARG A 38 7.14 5.18 17.32
N TRP A 39 6.18 5.60 18.14
CA TRP A 39 5.98 7.02 18.46
C TRP A 39 7.17 7.61 19.21
N CYS A 40 7.75 6.90 20.17
CA CYS A 40 8.96 7.34 20.87
C CYS A 40 10.13 7.55 19.89
N GLN A 41 10.32 6.64 18.93
CA GLN A 41 11.33 6.81 17.88
C GLN A 41 11.08 8.04 17.00
N MET A 42 9.82 8.32 16.65
CA MET A 42 9.47 9.53 15.91
C MET A 42 9.78 10.80 16.71
N ILE A 43 9.46 10.82 18.01
CA ILE A 43 9.78 11.94 18.89
C ILE A 43 11.30 12.18 18.95
N LEU A 44 12.11 11.13 19.03
CA LEU A 44 13.57 11.25 18.99
C LEU A 44 14.10 11.84 17.67
N GLN A 45 13.43 11.57 16.55
CA GLN A 45 13.87 11.98 15.22
C GLN A 45 13.40 13.39 14.84
N SER A 46 12.16 13.75 15.19
CA SER A 46 11.49 14.96 14.69
C SER A 46 10.87 15.83 15.77
N GLY A 47 10.98 15.45 17.06
CA GLY A 47 10.36 16.16 18.18
C GLY A 47 8.82 16.08 18.21
N SER A 48 8.20 15.34 17.29
CA SER A 48 6.74 15.28 17.16
C SER A 48 6.23 13.92 16.65
N ILE A 49 5.01 13.57 17.02
CA ILE A 49 4.32 12.39 16.48
C ILE A 49 3.54 12.84 15.24
N THR A 50 4.23 13.07 14.12
CA THR A 50 3.57 13.39 12.84
C THR A 50 3.12 12.10 12.15
N LEU A 51 1.86 11.74 12.34
CA LEU A 51 1.19 10.75 11.48
C LEU A 51 0.80 11.38 10.14
N SER A 52 1.72 12.05 9.46
CA SER A 52 1.55 12.24 8.02
C SER A 52 1.63 10.85 7.40
N SER A 53 0.60 10.43 6.65
CA SER A 53 0.77 9.34 5.70
C SER A 53 2.07 9.60 4.97
N PRO A 54 3.07 8.71 5.02
CA PRO A 54 4.30 8.93 4.28
C PRO A 54 3.89 9.19 2.82
N PRO A 55 4.38 10.26 2.17
CA PRO A 55 4.21 10.36 0.73
C PRO A 55 4.92 9.14 0.14
N GLY A 56 4.14 8.17 -0.33
CA GLY A 56 4.68 6.98 -0.96
C GLY A 56 5.24 5.91 -0.02
N CYS A 57 4.62 5.62 1.13
CA CYS A 57 4.61 4.20 1.55
C CYS A 57 3.40 3.56 0.87
N PRO A 58 3.59 2.79 -0.23
CA PRO A 58 2.60 1.79 -0.56
C PRO A 58 2.36 1.03 0.73
N ARG A 59 1.10 0.92 1.14
CA ARG A 59 0.76 -0.22 1.97
C ARG A 59 1.25 -1.39 1.12
N LEU A 60 2.33 -2.04 1.56
CA LEU A 60 2.51 -3.45 1.29
C LEU A 60 1.32 -4.08 2.01
N ALA A 61 0.14 -3.98 1.38
CA ALA A 61 -0.83 -5.03 1.44
C ALA A 61 0.04 -6.24 1.14
N ARG A 62 0.22 -7.09 2.13
CA ARG A 62 0.79 -8.40 1.91
C ARG A 62 -0.18 -9.07 0.96
N THR A 63 -0.02 -8.81 -0.33
CA THR A 63 -0.81 -9.36 -1.41
C THR A 63 -0.31 -10.78 -1.55
N LYS A 64 -0.67 -11.63 -0.59
CA LYS A 64 -0.74 -13.06 -0.84
C LYS A 64 -1.75 -13.18 -1.99
N GLY A 65 -1.26 -13.26 -3.23
CA GLY A 65 -2.00 -13.73 -4.39
C GLY A 65 -3.29 -13.02 -4.80
N ASN A 66 -3.64 -11.84 -4.27
CA ASN A 66 -4.89 -11.18 -4.66
C ASN A 66 -4.77 -10.57 -6.06
N ILE A 67 -5.31 -11.27 -7.06
CA ILE A 67 -5.47 -10.74 -8.41
C ILE A 67 -6.69 -9.82 -8.40
N ARG A 68 -6.44 -8.50 -8.50
CA ARG A 68 -7.47 -7.49 -8.74
C ARG A 68 -7.48 -7.12 -10.21
N LYS A 69 -8.60 -7.34 -10.89
CA LYS A 69 -8.84 -6.85 -12.26
C LYS A 69 -9.66 -5.57 -12.19
N ASP A 70 -9.57 -4.75 -13.23
CA ASP A 70 -10.48 -3.63 -13.41
C ASP A 70 -11.89 -4.14 -13.79
N GLY A 71 -12.91 -3.28 -13.65
CA GLY A 71 -14.29 -3.59 -14.00
C GLY A 71 -14.57 -3.71 -15.50
N ALA A 72 -13.56 -3.93 -16.36
CA ALA A 72 -13.77 -4.04 -17.79
C ALA A 72 -14.71 -5.22 -18.13
N LYS A 73 -15.59 -5.03 -19.12
CA LYS A 73 -16.61 -6.03 -19.51
C LYS A 73 -16.04 -7.45 -19.71
N PRO A 74 -14.87 -7.65 -20.35
CA PRO A 74 -14.28 -9.00 -20.49
C PRO A 74 -13.87 -9.62 -19.15
N HIS A 75 -13.39 -8.82 -18.20
CA HIS A 75 -12.98 -9.30 -16.87
C HIS A 75 -14.17 -9.63 -15.96
N ALA A 76 -15.28 -8.90 -16.13
CA ALA A 76 -16.52 -9.13 -15.38
C ALA A 76 -17.44 -10.19 -16.00
N HIS A 77 -17.06 -10.77 -17.15
CA HIS A 77 -17.84 -11.82 -17.81
C HIS A 77 -17.82 -13.12 -16.99
N HIS A 78 -18.97 -13.81 -16.90
CA HIS A 78 -19.12 -14.99 -16.06
C HIS A 78 -18.14 -16.12 -16.39
N LEU A 79 -17.82 -16.36 -17.68
CA LEU A 79 -16.83 -17.35 -18.08
C LEU A 79 -15.41 -17.00 -17.58
N THR A 80 -15.05 -15.71 -17.65
CA THR A 80 -13.76 -15.23 -17.15
C THR A 80 -13.68 -15.37 -15.64
N GLU A 81 -14.75 -14.98 -14.92
CA GLU A 81 -14.82 -15.16 -13.48
C GLU A 81 -14.70 -16.62 -13.07
N GLN A 82 -15.44 -17.51 -13.73
CA GLN A 82 -15.45 -18.94 -13.42
C GLN A 82 -14.04 -19.52 -13.57
N TRP A 83 -13.40 -19.28 -14.72
CA TRP A 83 -12.04 -19.72 -14.95
C TRP A 83 -11.07 -19.17 -13.89
N CYS A 84 -11.18 -17.89 -13.53
CA CYS A 84 -10.33 -17.30 -12.51
C CYS A 84 -10.55 -17.90 -11.11
N ARG A 85 -11.79 -18.24 -10.73
CA ARG A 85 -12.10 -18.91 -9.47
C ARG A 85 -11.46 -20.29 -9.40
N ASP A 86 -11.50 -21.02 -10.52
CA ASP A 86 -11.00 -22.39 -10.59
C ASP A 86 -9.46 -22.44 -10.60
N ASN A 87 -8.80 -21.40 -11.10
CA ASN A 87 -7.35 -21.38 -11.31
C ASN A 87 -6.56 -20.50 -10.33
N PHE A 88 -7.20 -19.53 -9.65
CA PHE A 88 -6.50 -18.61 -8.75
C PHE A 88 -6.96 -18.75 -7.30
N PRO A 89 -6.08 -19.22 -6.38
CA PRO A 89 -6.42 -19.46 -4.97
C PRO A 89 -6.91 -18.24 -4.17
N SER A 90 -6.75 -17.02 -4.70
CA SER A 90 -7.14 -15.78 -4.02
C SER A 90 -7.84 -14.81 -4.97
N PHE A 91 -8.65 -15.34 -5.88
CA PHE A 91 -9.46 -14.52 -6.79
C PHE A 91 -10.51 -13.68 -6.02
N ILE A 92 -10.55 -12.39 -6.35
CA ILE A 92 -11.58 -11.46 -5.85
C ILE A 92 -12.67 -11.36 -6.92
N VAL A 93 -13.89 -11.73 -6.57
CA VAL A 93 -15.08 -11.64 -7.43
C VAL A 93 -15.44 -10.20 -7.76
N LYS A 94 -16.06 -9.93 -8.92
CA LYS A 94 -16.34 -8.57 -9.39
C LYS A 94 -17.15 -7.72 -8.40
N ASP A 95 -18.08 -8.33 -7.67
CA ASP A 95 -18.94 -7.60 -6.73
C ASP A 95 -18.17 -7.08 -5.51
N ARG A 96 -16.94 -7.58 -5.30
CA ARG A 96 -16.00 -7.10 -4.29
C ARG A 96 -14.96 -6.13 -4.86
N TRP A 97 -15.04 -5.77 -6.14
CA TRP A 97 -14.18 -4.74 -6.71
C TRP A 97 -14.73 -3.37 -6.32
N HIS A 98 -13.84 -2.46 -5.92
CA HIS A 98 -14.24 -1.08 -5.73
C HIS A 98 -14.65 -0.48 -7.08
N PRO A 99 -15.81 0.18 -7.18
CA PRO A 99 -16.18 0.91 -8.39
C PRO A 99 -15.17 2.04 -8.65
N ASN A 100 -14.60 2.06 -9.85
CA ASN A 100 -13.83 3.17 -10.44
C ASN A 100 -12.69 3.76 -9.60
N GLY A 101 -11.64 2.96 -9.33
CA GLY A 101 -10.37 3.49 -8.81
C GLY A 101 -9.17 3.10 -9.68
N PRO A 102 -8.69 3.94 -10.62
CA PRO A 102 -7.43 3.68 -11.34
C PRO A 102 -6.23 3.56 -10.36
N ASP A 103 -6.28 4.26 -9.24
CA ASP A 103 -5.28 4.27 -8.16
C ASP A 103 -5.15 2.93 -7.40
N LEU A 104 -6.02 1.99 -7.72
CA LEU A 104 -6.06 0.67 -7.10
C LEU A 104 -5.43 -0.40 -8.01
N ASN A 105 -5.14 -0.14 -9.27
CA ASN A 105 -4.44 -1.13 -10.09
C ASN A 105 -2.92 -0.90 -10.03
N PRO A 106 -2.10 -1.78 -9.42
CA PRO A 106 -0.65 -1.64 -9.42
C PRO A 106 -0.04 -1.62 -10.82
N LEU A 107 -0.71 -2.24 -11.80
CA LEU A 107 -0.34 -2.06 -13.21
C LEU A 107 -0.56 -0.60 -13.64
N GLY A 108 -1.75 -0.06 -13.33
CA GLY A 108 -2.19 1.29 -13.66
C GLY A 108 -1.34 2.42 -13.09
N TYR A 109 -1.15 2.45 -11.77
CA TYR A 109 -0.49 3.59 -11.11
C TYR A 109 1.03 3.52 -11.07
N SER A 110 1.64 2.37 -11.40
CA SER A 110 3.09 2.17 -11.26
C SER A 110 3.70 1.51 -12.49
N ILE A 111 3.43 0.23 -12.75
CA ILE A 111 4.18 -0.56 -13.74
C ILE A 111 4.09 0.05 -15.15
N TRP A 112 2.92 0.53 -15.56
CA TRP A 112 2.78 1.18 -16.87
C TRP A 112 3.57 2.49 -16.96
N GLY A 113 3.62 3.29 -15.89
CA GLY A 113 4.40 4.52 -15.86
C GLY A 113 5.91 4.25 -15.97
N GLU A 114 6.40 3.27 -15.22
CA GLU A 114 7.80 2.85 -15.31
C GLU A 114 8.16 2.32 -16.70
N LEU A 115 7.31 1.46 -17.28
CA LEU A 115 7.51 0.95 -18.63
C LEU A 115 7.61 2.06 -19.67
N VAL A 116 6.74 3.07 -19.60
CA VAL A 116 6.78 4.21 -20.52
C VAL A 116 8.08 4.99 -20.40
N ASN A 117 8.66 5.08 -19.20
CA ASN A 117 9.92 5.78 -18.97
C ASN A 117 11.15 4.99 -19.41
N ILE A 118 11.10 3.66 -19.38
CA ILE A 118 12.25 2.79 -19.71
C ILE A 118 12.33 2.49 -21.22
N ILE A 119 11.19 2.42 -21.91
CA ILE A 119 11.15 2.11 -23.34
C ILE A 119 11.82 3.23 -24.16
N ASN A 120 12.76 2.86 -25.03
CA ASN A 120 13.29 3.80 -26.02
C ASN A 120 12.30 3.96 -27.19
N TRP A 121 11.43 4.96 -27.09
CA TRP A 121 10.39 5.22 -28.10
C TRP A 121 10.93 5.54 -29.49
N ASN A 122 12.19 5.98 -29.62
CA ASN A 122 12.80 6.24 -30.94
C ASN A 122 13.04 4.94 -31.73
N GLU A 123 13.22 3.80 -31.05
CA GLU A 123 13.42 2.48 -31.65
C GLU A 123 12.09 1.75 -31.93
N VAL A 124 10.98 2.26 -31.38
CA VAL A 124 9.65 1.66 -31.54
C VAL A 124 9.03 2.11 -32.87
N GLN A 125 9.40 1.43 -33.95
CA GLN A 125 8.85 1.64 -35.29
C GLN A 125 7.85 0.56 -35.72
N SER A 126 7.74 -0.54 -34.96
CA SER A 126 6.84 -1.64 -35.27
C SER A 126 6.42 -2.41 -34.01
N LYS A 127 5.41 -3.28 -34.15
CA LYS A 127 5.03 -4.24 -33.10
C LYS A 127 6.22 -5.10 -32.66
N THR A 128 7.08 -5.50 -33.60
CA THR A 128 8.24 -6.35 -33.30
C THR A 128 9.25 -5.62 -32.43
N THR A 129 9.59 -4.37 -32.78
CA THR A 129 10.55 -3.58 -31.99
C THR A 129 9.96 -3.17 -30.64
N LEU A 130 8.65 -2.92 -30.54
CA LEU A 130 7.98 -2.74 -29.24
C LEU A 130 8.12 -3.97 -28.35
N ILE A 131 7.86 -5.17 -28.87
CA ILE A 131 7.99 -6.42 -28.11
C ILE A 131 9.44 -6.62 -27.65
N GLN A 132 10.42 -6.31 -28.50
CA GLN A 132 11.84 -6.39 -28.15
C GLN A 132 12.19 -5.44 -27.00
N GLN A 133 11.79 -4.16 -27.11
CA GLN A 133 12.02 -3.14 -26.07
C GLN A 133 11.37 -3.51 -24.72
N ILE A 134 10.14 -4.02 -24.73
CA ILE A 134 9.46 -4.50 -23.52
C ILE A 134 10.22 -5.69 -22.91
N LYS A 135 10.64 -6.65 -23.74
CA LYS A 135 11.37 -7.84 -23.27
C LYS A 135 12.75 -7.50 -22.70
N SER A 136 13.44 -6.50 -23.22
CA SER A 136 14.72 -6.04 -22.66
C SER A 136 14.58 -5.21 -21.39
N SER A 137 13.36 -4.80 -21.01
CA SER A 137 13.09 -3.96 -19.84
C SER A 137 12.87 -4.76 -18.54
N PHE A 138 12.86 -6.11 -18.61
CA PHE A 138 12.65 -7.03 -17.48
C PHE A 138 13.72 -8.11 -17.45
#